data_AF-A0A7X6QHA8-F1
#
_entry.id   AF-A0A7X6QHA8-F1
#
_cell.length_a   1.000
_cell.length_b   1.000
_cell.length_c   1.000
_cell.angle_alpha   90.00
_cell.angle_beta   90.00
_cell.angle_gamma   90.00
#
_symmetry.space_group_name_H-M   'P 1'
#
loop_
_entity.id
_entity.type
_entity.pdbx_description
1 polymer ?
#
loop_
_entity_poly.entity_id
_entity_poly.type
_entity_poly.pdbx_seq_one_letter_code
_entity_poly.pdbx_strand_id
1 'polypeptide(L)'
;VVVGGGFIGVELAENLVERGIDCTLVELTDQIMPPFDPDMTVILEDHMRKNGVKLFLGKGIEAISEEGSTVQLNDGILIQSDMTLLCTGVRPNNELAKAAGLELGPRGHIVADQAMRTSDPAIYAVGDVIEVDEPLLGGRTAIPLAGPANRQGRAVCANLLAEGTVEPYRGSIGTSIAKVFDLTAASTGINEKQLQAAGLVFGRDYFYSLVHPMHHVGYYPGALPMVLKLLFHQDGRVLGAQIIGYEGVDKRIDVISTAIHFKGTVRDLAELELAYAPPYGAAKDPVNFAGFVAENILAGLTDPVTVSHYFNNPDRYTLLDTREEVETAANPVKDALKIPLSQLRQRLGELDKGIHYLTFCATGLRGYVSERILKQQGFTVSNLMGGLRTMDTLMRKAANENEEIERDEAVSAQYQAGFANELSRIHDLDVGGMSCPGPIVEIGKFIKELEDGEFVRVRATDPGFSRDIASWCENTGNTLLKRGEKAGVYTALVQKGERALSPAASGFVSSGDPTGKDKT
;
A
#
# COMPACT_ATOMS: atom_id res chain seq x y z
N VAL A 1 23.22 -9.32 1.90
CA VAL A 1 22.34 -8.90 3.01
C VAL A 1 22.35 -7.39 3.12
N VAL A 2 21.17 -6.77 3.20
CA VAL A 2 20.99 -5.34 3.48
C VAL A 2 20.48 -5.18 4.91
N VAL A 3 21.12 -4.35 5.72
CA VAL A 3 20.74 -4.11 7.12
C VAL A 3 20.14 -2.72 7.25
N GLY A 4 18.88 -2.64 7.64
CA GLY A 4 18.09 -1.41 7.73
C GLY A 4 17.08 -1.30 6.59
N GLY A 5 15.81 -1.14 6.95
CA GLY A 5 14.65 -0.99 6.07
C GLY A 5 14.21 0.45 5.88
N GLY A 6 15.09 1.44 6.09
CA GLY A 6 14.85 2.82 5.68
C GLY A 6 14.92 2.99 4.15
N PHE A 7 14.68 4.21 3.65
CA PHE A 7 14.71 4.55 2.21
C PHE A 7 15.90 3.93 1.47
N ILE A 8 17.12 4.18 1.97
CA ILE A 8 18.37 3.72 1.35
C ILE A 8 18.42 2.18 1.28
N GLY A 9 18.00 1.49 2.34
CA GLY A 9 18.02 0.03 2.38
C GLY A 9 17.02 -0.59 1.42
N VAL A 10 15.82 -0.01 1.30
CA VAL A 10 14.80 -0.43 0.34
C VAL A 10 15.26 -0.20 -1.10
N GLU A 11 15.83 0.97 -1.40
CA GLU A 11 16.37 1.27 -2.73
C GLU A 11 17.52 0.34 -3.12
N LEU A 12 18.42 0.01 -2.18
CA LEU A 12 19.50 -0.95 -2.42
C LEU A 12 18.95 -2.35 -2.66
N ALA A 13 17.96 -2.79 -1.88
CA ALA A 13 17.34 -4.10 -2.09
C ALA A 13 16.71 -4.21 -3.48
N GLU A 14 15.98 -3.19 -3.93
CA GLU A 14 15.45 -3.11 -5.29
C GLU A 14 16.56 -3.22 -6.35
N ASN A 15 17.60 -2.38 -6.25
CA ASN A 15 18.69 -2.35 -7.23
C ASN A 15 19.48 -3.66 -7.28
N LEU A 16 19.62 -4.37 -6.15
CA LEU A 16 20.28 -5.68 -6.12
C LEU A 16 19.43 -6.74 -6.82
N VAL A 17 18.13 -6.80 -6.52
CA VAL A 17 17.20 -7.74 -7.14
C VAL A 17 17.07 -7.50 -8.64
N GLU A 18 16.98 -6.26 -9.09
CA GLU A 18 16.93 -5.93 -10.53
C GLU A 18 18.19 -6.37 -11.29
N ARG A 19 19.32 -6.53 -10.59
CA ARG A 19 20.57 -7.08 -11.14
C ARG A 19 20.68 -8.60 -11.06
N GLY A 20 19.61 -9.27 -10.60
CA GLY A 20 19.58 -10.72 -10.42
C GLY A 20 20.35 -11.21 -9.19
N ILE A 21 20.58 -10.34 -8.20
CA ILE A 21 21.25 -10.70 -6.95
C ILE A 21 20.18 -11.03 -5.91
N ASP A 22 20.27 -12.22 -5.30
CA ASP A 22 19.40 -12.61 -4.19
C ASP A 22 19.58 -11.65 -3.01
N CYS A 23 18.49 -11.04 -2.57
CA CYS A 23 18.53 -10.01 -1.53
C CYS A 23 17.72 -10.43 -0.30
N THR A 24 18.39 -10.43 0.85
CA THR A 24 17.77 -10.48 2.17
C THR A 24 17.92 -9.10 2.83
N LEU A 25 16.81 -8.51 3.25
CA LEU A 25 16.76 -7.28 4.04
C LEU A 25 16.38 -7.59 5.49
N VAL A 26 17.18 -7.09 6.42
CA VAL A 26 16.98 -7.25 7.86
C VAL A 26 16.69 -5.89 8.48
N GLU A 27 15.58 -5.76 9.22
CA GLU A 27 15.19 -4.54 9.94
C GLU A 27 14.85 -4.87 11.39
N LEU A 28 15.34 -4.03 12.30
CA LEU A 28 15.15 -4.16 13.73
C LEU A 28 13.69 -3.91 14.13
N THR A 29 13.02 -2.97 13.47
CA THR A 29 11.58 -2.71 13.69
C THR A 29 10.70 -3.71 12.96
N ASP A 30 9.44 -3.80 13.37
CA ASP A 30 8.38 -4.66 12.80
C ASP A 30 7.80 -4.16 11.45
N GLN A 31 8.43 -3.13 10.88
CA GLN A 31 8.09 -2.54 9.60
C GLN A 31 9.32 -1.93 8.92
N ILE A 32 9.27 -1.82 7.60
CA ILE A 32 10.18 -0.96 6.83
C ILE A 32 9.69 0.50 6.84
N MET A 33 10.47 1.39 6.23
CA MET A 33 10.09 2.77 5.89
C MET A 33 9.43 3.52 7.06
N PRO A 34 10.17 3.84 8.13
CA PRO A 34 9.62 4.41 9.37
C PRO A 34 8.68 5.62 9.25
N PRO A 35 8.82 6.52 8.23
CA PRO A 35 7.86 7.60 8.00
C PRO A 35 6.42 7.17 7.68
N PHE A 36 6.20 5.90 7.34
CA PHE A 36 4.88 5.32 7.07
C PHE A 36 4.36 4.57 8.30
N ASP A 37 3.04 4.49 8.42
CA ASP A 37 2.37 3.70 9.44
C ASP A 37 2.29 2.21 9.05
N PRO A 38 2.16 1.30 10.03
CA PRO A 38 2.17 -0.15 9.78
C PRO A 38 1.12 -0.62 8.75
N ASP A 39 -0.04 0.04 8.71
CA ASP A 39 -1.12 -0.27 7.77
C ASP A 39 -0.82 0.13 6.32
N MET A 40 0.20 0.97 6.13
CA MET A 40 0.70 1.36 4.83
C MET A 40 1.94 0.55 4.43
N THR A 41 2.86 0.28 5.37
CA THR A 41 4.12 -0.45 5.04
C THR A 41 3.88 -1.89 4.64
N VAL A 42 2.84 -2.54 5.16
CA VAL A 42 2.45 -3.88 4.75
C VAL A 42 2.29 -4.02 3.22
N ILE A 43 1.82 -2.96 2.54
CA ILE A 43 1.66 -2.95 1.08
C ILE A 43 3.02 -3.04 0.40
N LEU A 44 4.01 -2.31 0.92
CA LEU A 44 5.38 -2.30 0.42
C LEU A 44 6.08 -3.62 0.76
N GLU A 45 5.90 -4.13 1.97
CA GLU A 45 6.45 -5.41 2.44
C GLU A 45 5.98 -6.57 1.57
N ASP A 46 4.67 -6.66 1.30
CA ASP A 46 4.09 -7.65 0.38
C ASP A 46 4.66 -7.51 -1.04
N HIS A 47 4.82 -6.28 -1.53
CA HIS A 47 5.34 -6.03 -2.87
C HIS A 47 6.83 -6.39 -2.99
N MET A 48 7.64 -6.10 -1.98
CA MET A 48 9.05 -6.49 -1.95
C MET A 48 9.21 -8.03 -1.91
N ARG A 49 8.40 -8.73 -1.10
CA ARG A 49 8.39 -10.21 -1.08
C ARG A 49 8.00 -10.79 -2.43
N LYS A 50 6.97 -10.24 -3.09
CA LYS A 50 6.57 -10.65 -4.45
C LYS A 50 7.66 -10.47 -5.49
N ASN A 51 8.53 -9.49 -5.31
CA ASN A 51 9.67 -9.24 -6.18
C ASN A 51 10.94 -10.02 -5.77
N GLY A 52 10.85 -10.93 -4.79
CA GLY A 52 11.94 -11.84 -4.45
C GLY A 52 12.85 -11.37 -3.31
N VAL A 53 12.51 -10.28 -2.62
CA VAL A 53 13.24 -9.89 -1.40
C VAL A 53 12.81 -10.76 -0.23
N LYS A 54 13.77 -11.35 0.48
CA LYS A 54 13.54 -12.00 1.78
C LYS A 54 13.56 -10.92 2.87
N LEU A 55 12.47 -10.74 3.60
CA LEU A 55 12.35 -9.71 4.64
C LEU A 55 12.43 -10.36 6.03
N PHE A 56 13.32 -9.86 6.88
CA PHE A 56 13.40 -10.20 8.29
C PHE A 56 13.11 -8.94 9.10
N LEU A 57 11.86 -8.79 9.54
CA LEU A 57 11.41 -7.66 10.36
C LEU A 57 11.42 -8.04 11.85
N GLY A 58 11.62 -7.07 12.74
CA GLY A 58 11.75 -7.32 14.17
C GLY A 58 13.05 -8.04 14.55
N LYS A 59 14.04 -8.07 13.64
CA LYS A 59 15.29 -8.82 13.80
C LYS A 59 16.49 -7.88 13.81
N GLY A 60 17.31 -8.00 14.84
CA GLY A 60 18.57 -7.25 14.97
C GLY A 60 19.75 -8.08 14.48
N ILE A 61 20.81 -7.40 14.02
CA ILE A 61 22.11 -8.05 13.79
C ILE A 61 22.83 -8.15 15.13
N GLU A 62 23.20 -9.36 15.53
CA GLU A 62 23.99 -9.63 16.74
C GLU A 62 25.48 -9.64 16.43
N ALA A 63 25.89 -10.34 15.37
CA ALA A 63 27.29 -10.43 14.96
C ALA A 63 27.45 -10.53 13.44
N ILE A 64 28.59 -10.05 12.94
CA ILE A 64 29.05 -10.27 11.57
C ILE A 64 30.43 -10.94 11.69
N SER A 65 30.56 -12.13 11.10
CA SER A 65 31.77 -12.96 11.19
C SER A 65 32.24 -13.39 9.80
N GLU A 66 33.34 -14.15 9.75
CA GLU A 66 33.89 -14.72 8.51
C GLU A 66 34.12 -13.66 7.42
N GLU A 67 34.80 -12.57 7.79
CA GLU A 67 35.09 -11.46 6.86
C GLU A 67 33.84 -10.81 6.23
N GLY A 68 32.68 -10.96 6.88
CA GLY A 68 31.41 -10.39 6.41
C GLY A 68 30.48 -11.39 5.72
N SER A 69 30.92 -12.64 5.54
CA SER A 69 30.11 -13.64 4.84
C SER A 69 29.01 -14.26 5.68
N THR A 70 29.13 -14.22 7.01
CA THR A 70 28.14 -14.76 7.95
C THR A 70 27.54 -13.64 8.79
N VAL A 71 26.22 -13.48 8.71
CA VAL A 71 25.44 -12.53 9.49
C VAL A 71 24.58 -13.30 10.50
N GLN A 72 24.80 -13.07 11.78
CA GLN A 72 24.00 -13.64 12.86
C GLN A 72 22.94 -12.66 13.33
N LEU A 73 21.68 -13.11 13.32
CA LEU A 73 20.55 -12.38 13.89
C LEU A 73 20.44 -12.62 15.40
N ASN A 74 19.77 -11.70 16.11
CA ASN A 74 19.57 -11.73 17.57
C ASN A 74 18.69 -12.89 18.09
N ASP A 75 18.09 -13.67 17.21
CA ASP A 75 17.36 -14.90 17.52
C ASP A 75 18.14 -16.18 17.15
N GLY A 76 19.41 -16.03 16.76
CA GLY A 76 20.31 -17.13 16.41
C GLY A 76 20.26 -17.57 14.94
N ILE A 77 19.39 -16.99 14.11
CA ILE A 77 19.38 -17.28 12.67
C ILE A 77 20.71 -16.82 12.05
N LEU A 78 21.33 -17.69 11.26
CA LEU A 78 22.55 -17.40 10.50
C LEU A 78 22.22 -17.22 9.03
N ILE A 79 22.62 -16.09 8.45
CA ILE A 79 22.42 -15.76 7.05
C ILE A 79 23.78 -15.71 6.36
N GLN A 80 23.97 -16.58 5.38
CA GLN A 80 25.14 -16.55 4.49
C GLN A 80 24.95 -15.46 3.43
N SER A 81 26.01 -14.71 3.15
CA SER A 81 25.99 -13.64 2.16
C SER A 81 27.35 -13.38 1.53
N ASP A 82 27.39 -12.97 0.27
CA ASP A 82 28.62 -12.54 -0.39
C ASP A 82 28.97 -11.06 -0.09
N MET A 83 27.99 -10.30 0.42
CA MET A 83 28.10 -8.88 0.72
C MET A 83 27.09 -8.49 1.80
N THR A 84 27.55 -7.72 2.80
CA THR A 84 26.71 -7.11 3.82
C THR A 84 26.77 -5.58 3.73
N LEU A 85 25.61 -4.95 3.53
CA LEU A 85 25.46 -3.49 3.38
C LEU A 85 24.74 -2.92 4.61
N LEU A 86 25.37 -1.97 5.31
CA LEU A 86 24.81 -1.32 6.49
C LEU A 86 24.11 -0.01 6.11
N CYS A 87 22.80 0.04 6.34
CA CYS A 87 21.90 1.14 6.00
C CYS A 87 21.06 1.57 7.21
N THR A 88 21.68 1.60 8.39
CA THR A 88 21.03 1.79 9.70
C THR A 88 20.85 3.26 10.11
N GLY A 89 20.77 4.16 9.12
CA GLY A 89 20.62 5.59 9.31
C GLY A 89 21.94 6.36 9.39
N VAL A 90 21.82 7.68 9.54
CA VAL A 90 22.94 8.62 9.55
C VAL A 90 22.99 9.40 10.86
N ARG A 91 24.18 9.94 11.18
CA ARG A 91 24.41 10.82 12.33
C ARG A 91 25.03 12.13 11.83
N PRO A 92 24.78 13.27 12.50
CA PRO A 92 25.31 14.56 12.08
C PRO A 92 26.83 14.56 12.20
N ASN A 93 27.51 15.03 11.15
CA ASN A 93 28.95 15.27 11.18
C ASN A 93 29.24 16.56 11.97
N ASN A 94 29.33 16.44 13.29
CA ASN A 94 29.38 17.57 14.22
C ASN A 94 30.76 17.83 14.85
N GLU A 95 31.81 17.13 14.43
CA GLU A 95 33.13 17.17 15.08
C GLU A 95 33.70 18.58 15.14
N LEU A 96 33.62 19.32 14.02
CA LEU A 96 34.08 20.71 13.92
C LEU A 96 33.27 21.64 14.84
N ALA A 97 31.94 21.51 14.81
CA ALA A 97 31.05 22.33 15.62
C ALA A 97 31.27 22.10 17.12
N LYS A 98 31.44 20.84 17.52
CA LYS A 98 31.75 20.46 18.90
C LYS A 98 33.10 21.02 19.35
N ALA A 99 34.14 20.88 18.52
CA ALA A 99 35.47 21.40 18.82
C ALA A 99 35.50 22.94 18.93
N ALA A 100 34.66 23.62 18.14
CA ALA A 100 34.47 25.07 18.19
C ALA A 100 33.59 25.55 19.36
N GLY A 101 33.00 24.65 20.15
CA GLY A 101 32.13 25.00 21.27
C GLY A 101 30.75 25.51 20.86
N LEU A 102 30.29 25.17 19.65
CA LEU A 102 28.94 25.53 19.20
C LEU A 102 27.87 24.73 19.94
N GLU A 103 26.69 25.32 20.09
CA GLU A 103 25.55 24.65 20.71
C GLU A 103 25.09 23.44 19.88
N LEU A 104 24.97 22.30 20.54
CA LEU A 104 24.49 21.05 19.96
C LEU A 104 23.24 20.59 20.69
N GLY A 105 22.27 20.07 19.94
CA GLY A 105 21.10 19.40 20.47
C GLY A 105 21.43 18.05 21.11
N PRO A 106 20.46 17.41 21.79
CA PRO A 106 20.67 16.18 22.56
C PRO A 106 21.16 15.00 21.71
N ARG A 107 20.88 15.01 20.39
CA ARG A 107 21.32 14.00 19.43
C ARG A 107 22.58 14.41 18.64
N GLY A 108 23.28 15.45 19.09
CA GLY A 108 24.51 15.96 18.48
C GLY A 108 24.32 16.79 17.22
N HIS A 109 23.08 17.11 16.82
CA HIS A 109 22.85 18.01 15.68
C HIS A 109 23.17 19.45 16.10
N ILE A 110 23.65 20.26 15.16
CA ILE A 110 23.98 21.67 15.40
C ILE A 110 22.67 22.44 15.58
N VAL A 111 22.59 23.24 16.63
CA VAL A 111 21.46 24.15 16.84
C VAL A 111 21.65 25.36 15.95
N ALA A 112 20.68 25.62 15.07
CA ALA A 112 20.63 26.81 14.24
C ALA A 112 19.31 27.56 14.45
N ASP A 113 19.35 28.89 14.39
CA ASP A 113 18.15 29.75 14.41
C ASP A 113 17.43 29.74 13.04
N GLN A 114 16.33 30.49 12.91
CA GLN A 114 15.58 30.56 11.66
C GLN A 114 16.35 31.24 10.51
N ALA A 115 17.42 31.99 10.79
CA ALA A 115 18.33 32.53 9.80
C ALA A 115 19.47 31.55 9.44
N MET A 116 19.44 30.35 10.01
CA MET A 116 20.44 29.28 9.92
C MET A 116 21.78 29.62 10.61
N ARG A 117 21.78 30.56 11.56
CA ARG A 117 22.95 30.92 12.37
C ARG A 117 23.09 29.98 13.54
N THR A 118 24.32 29.62 13.87
CA THR A 118 24.64 28.83 15.07
C THR A 118 24.69 29.74 16.31
N SER A 119 25.11 29.20 17.46
CA SER A 119 25.38 30.01 18.66
C SER A 119 26.48 31.06 18.47
N ASP A 120 27.33 30.91 17.45
CA ASP A 120 28.21 31.98 16.97
C ASP A 120 27.54 32.69 15.77
N PRO A 121 27.30 34.02 15.84
CA PRO A 121 26.58 34.76 14.80
C PRO A 121 27.33 34.87 13.46
N ALA A 122 28.64 34.56 13.43
CA ALA A 122 29.43 34.51 12.20
C ALA A 122 29.43 33.13 11.53
N ILE A 123 28.91 32.10 12.20
CA ILE A 123 28.92 30.72 11.71
C ILE A 123 27.48 30.27 11.43
N TYR A 124 27.28 29.75 10.22
CA TYR A 124 26.02 29.20 9.75
C TYR A 124 26.13 27.68 9.59
N ALA A 125 25.03 26.97 9.80
CA ALA A 125 24.95 25.53 9.57
C ALA A 125 23.64 25.18 8.86
N VAL A 126 23.71 24.27 7.89
CA VAL A 126 22.58 23.84 7.06
C VAL A 126 22.69 22.36 6.73
N GLY A 127 21.60 21.76 6.26
CA GLY A 127 21.53 20.37 5.81
C GLY A 127 21.46 19.38 6.97
N ASP A 128 21.90 18.15 6.70
CA ASP A 128 21.68 16.99 7.58
C ASP A 128 22.35 17.11 8.96
N VAL A 129 23.23 18.09 9.15
CA VAL A 129 23.94 18.32 10.41
C VAL A 129 23.15 19.14 11.43
N ILE A 130 22.06 19.82 11.03
CA ILE A 130 21.30 20.70 11.92
C ILE A 130 20.00 20.07 12.44
N GLU A 131 19.52 20.60 13.56
CA GLU A 131 18.10 20.47 13.92
C GLU A 131 17.27 21.51 13.17
N VAL A 132 16.03 21.16 12.85
CA VAL A 132 15.04 22.03 12.23
C VAL A 132 13.77 22.07 13.05
N ASP A 133 13.06 23.20 13.02
CA ASP A 133 11.72 23.29 13.60
C ASP A 133 10.76 22.32 12.87
N GLU A 134 9.93 21.61 13.62
CA GLU A 134 8.80 20.84 13.11
C GLU A 134 7.53 21.70 13.29
N PRO A 135 6.88 22.16 12.21
CA PRO A 135 5.87 23.21 12.32
C PRO A 135 4.47 22.74 12.74
N LEU A 136 4.20 21.43 12.84
CA LEU A 136 2.83 20.90 13.07
C LEU A 136 2.56 20.56 14.53
N LEU A 137 3.46 19.84 15.17
CA LEU A 137 3.46 19.52 16.61
C LEU A 137 4.36 20.48 17.41
N GLY A 138 5.27 21.17 16.74
CA GLY A 138 6.27 22.02 17.38
C GLY A 138 7.48 21.23 17.87
N GLY A 139 8.47 21.96 18.38
CA GLY A 139 9.75 21.39 18.78
C GLY A 139 10.72 21.24 17.62
N ARG A 140 11.80 20.50 17.88
CA ARG A 140 12.92 20.34 16.95
C ARG A 140 13.09 18.89 16.55
N THR A 141 13.45 18.70 15.28
CA THR A 141 13.70 17.38 14.68
C THR A 141 14.92 17.43 13.77
N ALA A 142 15.30 16.28 13.22
CA ALA A 142 16.34 16.18 12.20
C ALA A 142 15.76 15.45 10.99
N ILE A 143 15.86 16.08 9.82
CA ILE A 143 15.28 15.58 8.56
C ILE A 143 16.39 15.65 7.51
N PRO A 144 17.18 14.57 7.35
CA PRO A 144 18.31 14.53 6.42
C PRO A 144 17.79 14.32 4.99
N LEU A 145 17.32 15.41 4.36
CA LEU A 145 16.76 15.41 3.01
C LEU A 145 17.34 16.55 2.18
N ALA A 146 17.58 16.26 0.90
CA ALA A 146 18.22 17.18 -0.02
C ALA A 146 17.41 18.47 -0.27
N GLY A 147 16.08 18.38 -0.33
CA GLY A 147 15.19 19.53 -0.55
C GLY A 147 15.35 20.61 0.53
N PRO A 148 15.16 20.27 1.83
CA PRO A 148 15.54 21.12 2.95
C PRO A 148 16.95 21.68 2.86
N ALA A 149 17.98 20.84 2.67
CA ALA A 149 19.37 21.28 2.63
C ALA A 149 19.64 22.36 1.57
N ASN A 150 19.12 22.17 0.35
CA ASN A 150 19.26 23.14 -0.74
C ASN A 150 18.55 24.48 -0.43
N ARG A 151 17.32 24.42 0.12
CA ARG A 151 16.58 25.64 0.49
C ARG A 151 17.26 26.40 1.63
N GLN A 152 17.82 25.69 2.60
CA GLN A 152 18.55 26.29 3.72
C GLN A 152 19.83 26.99 3.22
N GLY A 153 20.62 26.35 2.35
CA GLY A 153 21.80 26.98 1.75
C GLY A 153 21.47 28.24 0.95
N ARG A 154 20.36 28.21 0.17
CA ARG A 154 19.85 29.39 -0.52
C ARG A 154 19.46 30.50 0.48
N ALA A 155 18.76 30.16 1.55
CA ALA A 155 18.33 31.12 2.57
C ALA A 155 19.52 31.80 3.26
N VAL A 156 20.59 31.05 3.58
CA VAL A 156 21.85 31.62 4.10
C VAL A 156 22.41 32.66 3.14
N CYS A 157 22.51 32.33 1.85
CA CYS A 157 23.04 33.28 0.85
C CYS A 157 22.18 34.53 0.75
N ALA A 158 20.85 34.39 0.76
CA ALA A 158 19.92 35.52 0.74
C ALA A 158 20.09 36.41 2.00
N ASN A 159 20.21 35.79 3.17
CA ASN A 159 20.37 36.48 4.46
C ASN A 159 21.71 37.23 4.57
N LEU A 160 22.77 36.74 3.93
CA LEU A 160 24.07 37.42 3.88
C LEU A 160 24.07 38.64 2.94
N LEU A 161 23.29 38.60 1.86
CA LEU A 161 23.22 39.67 0.86
C LEU A 161 22.19 40.75 1.21
N ALA A 162 21.19 40.44 2.03
CA ALA A 162 20.13 41.36 2.36
C ALA A 162 20.58 42.40 3.41
N GLU A 163 20.51 43.69 3.04
CA GLU A 163 20.64 44.79 3.99
C GLU A 163 19.39 44.91 4.86
N GLY A 164 19.34 44.13 5.95
CA GLY A 164 18.33 44.27 7.01
C GLY A 164 17.04 43.46 6.86
N THR A 165 16.92 42.58 5.85
CA THR A 165 15.78 41.64 5.72
C THR A 165 16.27 40.20 5.90
N VAL A 166 15.73 39.47 6.87
CA VAL A 166 16.01 38.04 7.06
C VAL A 166 14.91 37.23 6.39
N GLU A 167 15.27 36.31 5.50
CA GLU A 167 14.44 35.21 4.99
C GLU A 167 14.51 34.04 5.99
N PRO A 168 13.46 33.82 6.81
CA PRO A 168 13.49 32.74 7.80
C PRO A 168 13.18 31.38 7.16
N TYR A 169 13.94 30.36 7.56
CA TYR A 169 13.60 28.96 7.30
C TYR A 169 12.51 28.49 8.26
N ARG A 170 11.32 28.20 7.73
CA ARG A 170 10.10 27.91 8.52
C ARG A 170 9.98 26.45 8.99
N GLY A 171 11.09 25.74 9.11
CA GLY A 171 11.11 24.33 9.47
C GLY A 171 10.86 23.38 8.29
N SER A 172 10.65 22.10 8.61
CA SER A 172 10.47 21.02 7.62
C SER A 172 9.39 20.04 8.07
N ILE A 173 8.55 19.62 7.13
CA ILE A 173 7.50 18.61 7.35
C ILE A 173 7.88 17.23 6.81
N GLY A 174 9.13 17.03 6.40
CA GLY A 174 9.63 15.70 6.03
C GLY A 174 8.99 15.07 4.78
N THR A 175 8.53 15.88 3.82
CA THR A 175 8.04 15.37 2.53
C THR A 175 9.11 14.51 1.87
N SER A 176 8.79 13.24 1.62
CA SER A 176 9.70 12.22 1.11
C SER A 176 8.96 11.26 0.19
N ILE A 177 9.70 10.68 -0.74
CA ILE A 177 9.18 9.76 -1.75
C ILE A 177 10.26 8.76 -2.14
N ALA A 178 9.88 7.51 -2.40
CA ALA A 178 10.77 6.49 -2.92
C ALA A 178 10.04 5.55 -3.88
N LYS A 179 10.82 5.00 -4.83
CA LYS A 179 10.42 3.87 -5.65
C LYS A 179 10.65 2.59 -4.84
N VAL A 180 9.70 1.66 -4.95
CA VAL A 180 9.75 0.32 -4.37
C VAL A 180 9.26 -0.65 -5.45
N PHE A 181 10.19 -1.12 -6.27
CA PHE A 181 9.92 -1.84 -7.52
C PHE A 181 8.91 -1.08 -8.39
N ASP A 182 7.76 -1.69 -8.68
CA ASP A 182 6.69 -1.04 -9.45
C ASP A 182 5.88 0.01 -8.67
N LEU A 183 6.04 0.11 -7.35
CA LEU A 183 5.29 1.05 -6.51
C LEU A 183 6.08 2.33 -6.27
N THR A 184 5.35 3.43 -6.11
CA THR A 184 5.84 4.67 -5.53
C THR A 184 5.22 4.83 -4.14
N ALA A 185 6.05 5.13 -3.14
CA ALA A 185 5.64 5.38 -1.77
C ALA A 185 6.03 6.80 -1.38
N ALA A 186 5.07 7.64 -1.00
CA ALA A 186 5.31 9.01 -0.57
C ALA A 186 4.67 9.33 0.79
N SER A 187 5.34 10.16 1.59
CA SER A 187 4.88 10.62 2.90
C SER A 187 5.18 12.10 3.09
N THR A 188 4.32 12.81 3.84
CA THR A 188 4.53 14.20 4.24
C THR A 188 3.86 14.46 5.58
N GLY A 189 4.43 15.36 6.38
CA GLY A 189 3.89 15.73 7.69
C GLY A 189 4.16 14.65 8.75
N ILE A 190 3.19 14.47 9.64
CA ILE A 190 3.30 13.66 10.85
C ILE A 190 2.47 12.38 10.70
N ASN A 191 3.06 11.24 11.07
CA ASN A 191 2.39 9.94 11.07
C ASN A 191 1.72 9.59 12.42
N GLU A 192 0.92 8.52 12.48
CA GLU A 192 0.18 8.19 13.70
C GLU A 192 1.11 7.91 14.88
N LYS A 193 2.24 7.23 14.64
CA LYS A 193 3.23 6.93 15.70
C LYS A 193 3.75 8.22 16.36
N GLN A 194 4.04 9.25 15.57
CA GLN A 194 4.47 10.55 16.08
C GLN A 194 3.36 11.29 16.83
N LEU A 195 2.10 11.24 16.33
CA LEU A 195 0.95 11.83 17.01
C LEU A 195 0.70 11.18 18.38
N GLN A 196 0.76 9.86 18.43
CA GLN A 196 0.60 9.09 19.67
C GLN A 196 1.73 9.35 20.65
N ALA A 197 2.98 9.43 20.18
CA ALA A 197 4.13 9.80 21.00
C ALA A 197 4.01 11.23 21.57
N ALA A 198 3.33 12.14 20.85
CA ALA A 198 2.99 13.48 21.33
C ALA A 198 1.76 13.52 22.28
N GLY A 199 1.17 12.36 22.60
CA GLY A 199 0.03 12.23 23.52
C GLY A 199 -1.34 12.48 22.90
N LEU A 200 -1.42 12.60 21.56
CA LEU A 200 -2.69 12.74 20.86
C LEU A 200 -3.38 11.38 20.71
N VAL A 201 -4.69 11.35 20.86
CA VAL A 201 -5.51 10.14 20.85
C VAL A 201 -6.36 10.07 19.58
N PHE A 202 -6.26 8.96 18.85
CA PHE A 202 -7.08 8.69 17.68
C PHE A 202 -8.57 8.66 18.05
N GLY A 203 -9.41 9.30 17.23
CA GLY A 203 -10.85 9.39 17.48
C GLY A 203 -11.25 10.52 18.45
N ARG A 204 -10.27 11.23 19.03
CA ARG A 204 -10.50 12.40 19.90
C ARG A 204 -9.75 13.62 19.39
N ASP A 205 -8.41 13.54 19.35
CA ASP A 205 -7.56 14.67 19.02
C ASP A 205 -7.21 14.69 17.53
N TYR A 206 -7.06 13.51 16.92
CA TYR A 206 -6.83 13.34 15.49
C TYR A 206 -7.63 12.17 14.92
N PHE A 207 -7.78 12.18 13.61
CA PHE A 207 -8.44 11.18 12.82
C PHE A 207 -7.63 10.95 11.53
N TYR A 208 -8.01 9.93 10.76
CA TYR A 208 -7.52 9.80 9.40
C TYR A 208 -8.62 9.30 8.45
N SER A 209 -8.49 9.66 7.18
CA SER A 209 -9.25 9.05 6.09
C SER A 209 -8.34 8.11 5.31
N LEU A 210 -8.88 6.98 4.87
CA LEU A 210 -8.16 5.98 4.07
C LEU A 210 -9.00 5.64 2.83
N VAL A 211 -8.50 6.03 1.67
CA VAL A 211 -9.21 5.88 0.39
C VAL A 211 -8.36 5.07 -0.60
N HIS A 212 -9.04 4.34 -1.49
CA HIS A 212 -8.43 3.50 -2.54
C HIS A 212 -8.82 3.96 -3.95
N PRO A 213 -8.42 5.17 -4.39
CA PRO A 213 -8.81 5.69 -5.69
C PRO A 213 -7.92 5.14 -6.82
N MET A 214 -8.35 5.39 -8.06
CA MET A 214 -7.49 5.28 -9.23
C MET A 214 -6.74 6.59 -9.46
N HIS A 215 -5.54 6.55 -10.05
CA HIS A 215 -4.77 7.77 -10.31
C HIS A 215 -5.39 8.68 -11.38
N HIS A 216 -6.21 8.12 -12.28
CA HIS A 216 -7.10 8.85 -13.18
C HIS A 216 -8.42 8.08 -13.38
N VAL A 217 -9.36 8.66 -14.13
CA VAL A 217 -10.68 8.03 -14.40
C VAL A 217 -10.54 6.63 -14.99
N GLY A 218 -11.40 5.72 -14.52
CA GLY A 218 -11.35 4.32 -14.88
C GLY A 218 -11.75 3.97 -16.31
N TYR A 219 -12.50 4.83 -16.99
CA TYR A 219 -12.89 4.59 -18.38
C TYR A 219 -11.78 4.96 -19.38
N TYR A 220 -10.72 5.65 -18.93
CA TYR A 220 -9.55 5.92 -19.76
C TYR A 220 -8.54 4.77 -19.59
N PRO A 221 -7.90 4.27 -20.66
CA PRO A 221 -6.94 3.18 -20.56
C PRO A 221 -5.78 3.51 -19.63
N GLY A 222 -5.32 2.52 -18.86
CA GLY A 222 -4.12 2.65 -18.02
C GLY A 222 -4.39 3.07 -16.57
N ALA A 223 -5.65 3.27 -16.15
CA ALA A 223 -5.96 3.63 -14.76
C ALA A 223 -5.46 2.55 -13.78
N LEU A 224 -4.55 2.95 -12.91
CA LEU A 224 -3.90 2.15 -11.87
C LEU A 224 -4.30 2.63 -10.47
N PRO A 225 -4.38 1.72 -9.50
CA PRO A 225 -4.83 2.02 -8.14
C PRO A 225 -3.74 2.71 -7.31
N MET A 226 -4.20 3.45 -6.30
CA MET A 226 -3.39 3.91 -5.19
C MET A 226 -4.19 3.79 -3.88
N VAL A 227 -3.48 3.83 -2.76
CA VAL A 227 -4.03 4.07 -1.43
C VAL A 227 -3.54 5.43 -0.94
N LEU A 228 -4.43 6.20 -0.34
CA LEU A 228 -4.13 7.51 0.26
C LEU A 228 -4.68 7.51 1.68
N LYS A 229 -3.77 7.67 2.65
CA LYS A 229 -4.07 7.89 4.06
C LYS A 229 -3.81 9.36 4.39
N LEU A 230 -4.82 10.08 4.87
CA LEU A 230 -4.73 11.49 5.23
C LEU A 230 -4.99 11.64 6.72
N LEU A 231 -4.02 12.14 7.49
CA LEU A 231 -4.14 12.41 8.91
C LEU A 231 -4.53 13.86 9.13
N PHE A 232 -5.48 14.10 10.03
CA PHE A 232 -5.97 15.44 10.34
C PHE A 232 -6.39 15.58 11.80
N HIS A 233 -6.26 16.80 12.32
CA HIS A 233 -6.66 17.15 13.68
C HIS A 233 -8.20 17.31 13.77
N GLN A 234 -8.76 17.23 14.98
CA GLN A 234 -10.20 17.41 15.22
C GLN A 234 -10.77 18.77 14.76
N ASP A 235 -9.92 19.80 14.61
CA ASP A 235 -10.32 21.11 14.05
C ASP A 235 -10.14 21.20 12.52
N GLY A 236 -9.80 20.09 11.87
CA GLY A 236 -9.69 19.97 10.42
C GLY A 236 -8.33 20.32 9.85
N ARG A 237 -7.34 20.78 10.62
CA ARG A 237 -5.96 20.98 10.12
C ARG A 237 -5.39 19.67 9.58
N VAL A 238 -4.77 19.72 8.40
CA VAL A 238 -4.05 18.57 7.83
C VAL A 238 -2.73 18.38 8.57
N LEU A 239 -2.50 17.18 9.10
CA LEU A 239 -1.32 16.83 9.89
C LEU A 239 -0.31 16.02 9.08
N GLY A 240 -0.76 15.24 8.10
CA GLY A 240 0.13 14.45 7.27
C GLY A 240 -0.62 13.60 6.27
N ALA A 241 0.11 12.99 5.34
CA ALA A 241 -0.43 12.04 4.41
C ALA A 241 0.61 11.00 4.01
N GLN A 242 0.12 9.80 3.67
CA GLN A 242 0.90 8.69 3.13
C GLN A 242 0.17 8.14 1.91
N ILE A 243 0.91 7.94 0.82
CA ILE A 243 0.35 7.51 -0.45
C ILE A 243 1.22 6.41 -1.04
N ILE A 244 0.60 5.30 -1.43
CA ILE A 244 1.28 4.19 -2.11
C ILE A 244 0.47 3.82 -3.35
N GLY A 245 1.13 3.71 -4.50
CA GLY A 245 0.48 3.37 -5.75
C GLY A 245 1.46 3.25 -6.90
N TYR A 246 0.97 2.82 -8.06
CA TYR A 246 1.82 2.62 -9.24
C TYR A 246 2.12 3.93 -9.97
N GLU A 247 1.15 4.85 -10.05
CA GLU A 247 1.28 6.11 -10.77
C GLU A 247 0.57 7.27 -10.06
N GLY A 248 1.05 8.49 -10.31
CA GLY A 248 0.44 9.74 -9.86
C GLY A 248 0.48 9.99 -8.35
N VAL A 249 1.33 9.27 -7.62
CA VAL A 249 1.56 9.38 -6.17
C VAL A 249 2.27 10.70 -5.83
N ASP A 250 3.35 10.99 -6.56
CA ASP A 250 4.13 12.22 -6.53
C ASP A 250 3.24 13.47 -6.62
N LYS A 251 2.35 13.52 -7.61
CA LYS A 251 1.42 14.65 -7.80
C LYS A 251 0.55 14.89 -6.57
N ARG A 252 0.03 13.83 -5.94
CA ARG A 252 -0.90 13.99 -4.80
C ARG A 252 -0.17 14.36 -3.52
N ILE A 253 1.02 13.80 -3.29
CA ILE A 253 1.80 14.18 -2.11
C ILE A 253 2.26 15.63 -2.19
N ASP A 254 2.59 16.13 -3.39
CA ASP A 254 2.99 17.53 -3.60
C ASP A 254 1.82 18.50 -3.38
N VAL A 255 0.60 18.14 -3.82
CA VAL A 255 -0.61 18.93 -3.54
C VAL A 255 -0.87 19.00 -2.03
N ILE A 256 -0.80 17.87 -1.33
CA ILE A 256 -1.07 17.82 0.11
C ILE A 256 0.03 18.52 0.91
N SER A 257 1.31 18.35 0.55
CA SER A 257 2.42 19.04 1.22
C SER A 257 2.32 20.56 1.02
N THR A 258 1.86 21.01 -0.15
CA THR A 258 1.56 22.42 -0.43
C THR A 258 0.42 22.93 0.45
N ALA A 259 -0.68 22.17 0.59
CA ALA A 259 -1.77 22.54 1.49
C ALA A 259 -1.29 22.66 2.94
N ILE A 260 -0.50 21.71 3.44
CA ILE A 260 0.10 21.76 4.77
C ILE A 260 0.98 23.01 4.93
N HIS A 261 1.79 23.34 3.92
CA HIS A 261 2.63 24.55 3.94
C HIS A 261 1.82 25.83 4.16
N PHE A 262 0.63 25.92 3.56
CA PHE A 262 -0.29 27.04 3.72
C PHE A 262 -1.26 26.86 4.90
N LYS A 263 -1.01 25.89 5.79
CA LYS A 263 -1.85 25.57 6.96
C LYS A 263 -3.30 25.21 6.59
N GLY A 264 -3.46 24.58 5.43
CA GLY A 264 -4.72 24.13 4.89
C GLY A 264 -5.40 23.08 5.77
N THR A 265 -6.71 23.00 5.59
CA THR A 265 -7.62 22.09 6.29
C THR A 265 -8.13 21.02 5.33
N VAL A 266 -8.79 19.99 5.87
CA VAL A 266 -9.46 18.96 5.07
C VAL A 266 -10.55 19.52 4.17
N ARG A 267 -11.14 20.65 4.55
CA ARG A 267 -12.09 21.41 3.73
C ARG A 267 -11.41 22.05 2.53
N ASP A 268 -10.25 22.67 2.73
CA ASP A 268 -9.49 23.24 1.61
C ASP A 268 -9.15 22.14 0.60
N LEU A 269 -8.75 20.95 1.05
CA LEU A 269 -8.51 19.79 0.17
C LEU A 269 -9.77 19.35 -0.58
N ALA A 270 -10.94 19.37 0.06
CA ALA A 270 -12.21 19.03 -0.56
C ALA A 270 -12.62 20.05 -1.65
N GLU A 271 -12.27 21.33 -1.50
CA GLU A 271 -12.61 22.43 -2.39
C GLU A 271 -11.57 22.71 -3.50
N LEU A 272 -10.38 22.08 -3.45
CA LEU A 272 -9.32 22.28 -4.45
C LEU A 272 -9.79 22.03 -5.90
N GLU A 273 -9.64 23.03 -6.76
CA GLU A 273 -9.82 22.93 -8.21
C GLU A 273 -8.52 22.46 -8.88
N LEU A 274 -8.42 21.16 -9.16
CA LEU A 274 -7.25 20.54 -9.78
C LEU A 274 -7.46 20.29 -11.27
N ALA A 275 -6.37 20.36 -12.05
CA ALA A 275 -6.42 20.14 -13.49
C ALA A 275 -6.95 18.74 -13.84
N TYR A 276 -7.98 18.69 -14.68
CA TYR A 276 -8.63 17.45 -15.09
C TYR A 276 -8.74 17.32 -16.61
N ALA A 277 -8.19 16.22 -17.11
CA ALA A 277 -8.65 15.54 -18.31
C ALA A 277 -8.50 14.02 -18.08
N PRO A 278 -9.20 13.15 -18.83
CA PRO A 278 -9.23 11.72 -18.59
C PRO A 278 -7.86 11.02 -18.39
N PRO A 279 -6.77 11.38 -19.12
CA PRO A 279 -5.47 10.73 -18.94
C PRO A 279 -4.76 11.09 -17.62
N TYR A 280 -5.17 12.17 -16.93
CA TYR A 280 -4.36 12.77 -15.86
C TYR A 280 -5.03 12.71 -14.49
N GLY A 281 -6.35 12.58 -14.43
CA GLY A 281 -7.06 12.65 -13.15
C GLY A 281 -8.53 12.27 -13.27
N ALA A 282 -9.32 12.73 -12.30
CA ALA A 282 -10.76 12.56 -12.27
C ALA A 282 -11.43 13.89 -11.92
N ALA A 283 -12.72 14.01 -12.25
CA ALA A 283 -13.52 15.21 -11.93
C ALA A 283 -13.50 15.54 -10.43
N LYS A 284 -13.27 14.53 -9.58
CA LYS A 284 -12.92 14.66 -8.18
C LYS A 284 -11.60 13.91 -8.01
N ASP A 285 -10.52 14.62 -7.76
CA ASP A 285 -9.20 14.03 -7.59
C ASP A 285 -9.18 13.14 -6.33
N PRO A 286 -8.31 12.11 -6.27
CA PRO A 286 -7.94 11.45 -5.01
C PRO A 286 -7.81 12.39 -3.80
N VAL A 287 -7.21 13.58 -3.95
CA VAL A 287 -7.11 14.58 -2.86
C VAL A 287 -8.49 15.08 -2.43
N ASN A 288 -9.38 15.42 -3.36
CA ASN A 288 -10.74 15.86 -3.03
C ASN A 288 -11.50 14.74 -2.32
N PHE A 289 -11.37 13.49 -2.79
CA PHE A 289 -12.00 12.34 -2.14
C PHE A 289 -11.54 12.12 -0.70
N ALA A 290 -10.23 12.23 -0.44
CA ALA A 290 -9.69 12.15 0.91
C ALA A 290 -10.24 13.26 1.82
N GLY A 291 -10.37 14.48 1.28
CA GLY A 291 -11.01 15.62 1.93
C GLY A 291 -12.48 15.37 2.25
N PHE A 292 -13.29 14.91 1.29
CA PHE A 292 -14.70 14.59 1.52
C PHE A 292 -14.90 13.54 2.62
N VAL A 293 -14.07 12.49 2.64
CA VAL A 293 -14.16 11.46 3.68
C VAL A 293 -13.79 12.06 5.04
N ALA A 294 -12.74 12.88 5.11
CA ALA A 294 -12.35 13.56 6.33
C ALA A 294 -13.43 14.52 6.86
N GLU A 295 -14.06 15.32 5.99
CA GLU A 295 -15.19 16.19 6.36
C GLU A 295 -16.37 15.38 6.88
N ASN A 296 -16.69 14.25 6.24
CA ASN A 296 -17.76 13.37 6.71
C ASN A 296 -17.48 12.81 8.11
N ILE A 297 -16.21 12.52 8.44
CA ILE A 297 -15.79 12.08 9.78
C ILE A 297 -15.99 13.21 10.79
N LEU A 298 -15.47 14.40 10.52
CA LEU A 298 -15.61 15.55 11.42
C LEU A 298 -17.06 15.99 11.63
N ALA A 299 -17.90 15.83 10.60
CA ALA A 299 -19.33 16.14 10.67
C ALA A 299 -20.17 15.04 11.34
N GLY A 300 -19.58 13.92 11.76
CA GLY A 300 -20.31 12.78 12.34
C GLY A 300 -21.26 12.09 11.35
N LEU A 301 -21.04 12.26 10.04
CA LEU A 301 -21.86 11.61 9.01
C LEU A 301 -21.48 10.14 8.83
N THR A 302 -20.25 9.77 9.18
CA THR A 302 -19.73 8.41 9.20
C THR A 302 -19.00 8.15 10.52
N ASP A 303 -19.14 6.93 11.04
CA ASP A 303 -18.41 6.42 12.21
C ASP A 303 -17.49 5.29 11.70
N PRO A 304 -16.32 5.61 11.12
CA PRO A 304 -15.48 4.62 10.50
C PRO A 304 -14.74 3.81 11.57
N VAL A 305 -14.74 2.48 11.40
CA VAL A 305 -14.02 1.54 12.25
C VAL A 305 -12.77 1.07 11.51
N THR A 306 -11.62 1.21 12.16
CA THR A 306 -10.36 0.70 11.60
C THR A 306 -10.32 -0.82 11.65
N VAL A 307 -9.58 -1.43 10.73
CA VAL A 307 -9.43 -2.90 10.68
C VAL A 307 -8.87 -3.44 12.01
N SER A 308 -7.85 -2.80 12.56
CA SER A 308 -7.27 -3.19 13.85
C SER A 308 -8.27 -3.07 15.00
N HIS A 309 -9.11 -2.03 15.01
CA HIS A 309 -10.15 -1.90 16.03
C HIS A 309 -11.17 -3.03 15.94
N TYR A 310 -11.59 -3.41 14.74
CA TYR A 310 -12.49 -4.54 14.52
C TYR A 310 -11.90 -5.84 15.04
N PHE A 311 -10.65 -6.19 14.69
CA PHE A 311 -10.03 -7.43 15.17
C PHE A 311 -9.79 -7.47 16.68
N ASN A 312 -9.58 -6.31 17.31
CA ASN A 312 -9.47 -6.23 18.76
C ASN A 312 -10.84 -6.29 19.47
N ASN A 313 -11.95 -6.11 18.74
CA ASN A 313 -13.30 -6.04 19.30
C ASN A 313 -14.36 -6.70 18.37
N PRO A 314 -14.16 -7.95 17.90
CA PRO A 314 -15.01 -8.53 16.86
C PRO A 314 -16.46 -8.71 17.33
N ASP A 315 -16.66 -9.04 18.61
CA ASP A 315 -17.98 -9.29 19.21
C ASP A 315 -18.87 -8.05 19.30
N ARG A 316 -18.32 -6.85 19.06
CA ARG A 316 -19.10 -5.61 19.06
C ARG A 316 -19.95 -5.43 17.81
N TYR A 317 -19.63 -6.16 16.73
CA TYR A 317 -20.16 -5.87 15.42
C TYR A 317 -20.74 -7.11 14.75
N THR A 318 -21.87 -6.96 14.07
CA THR A 318 -22.29 -7.90 13.03
C THR A 318 -21.85 -7.37 11.67
N LEU A 319 -21.02 -8.13 10.96
CA LEU A 319 -20.56 -7.76 9.62
C LEU A 319 -21.72 -7.76 8.62
N LEU A 320 -21.85 -6.66 7.86
CA LEU A 320 -22.81 -6.51 6.77
C LEU A 320 -22.04 -6.26 5.46
N ASP A 321 -21.93 -7.30 4.65
CA ASP A 321 -21.32 -7.27 3.32
C ASP A 321 -22.29 -6.68 2.30
N THR A 322 -21.92 -5.52 1.77
CA THR A 322 -22.75 -4.72 0.85
C THR A 322 -22.27 -4.81 -0.60
N ARG A 323 -21.32 -5.73 -0.86
CA ARG A 323 -20.86 -6.05 -2.22
C ARG A 323 -21.95 -6.75 -3.01
N GLU A 324 -21.85 -6.68 -4.33
CA GLU A 324 -22.79 -7.36 -5.21
C GLU A 324 -22.56 -8.88 -5.20
N GLU A 325 -23.59 -9.65 -5.57
CA GLU A 325 -23.59 -11.12 -5.47
C GLU A 325 -22.35 -11.76 -6.11
N VAL A 326 -21.94 -11.25 -7.28
CA VAL A 326 -20.76 -11.70 -8.03
C VAL A 326 -19.46 -11.59 -7.23
N GLU A 327 -19.28 -10.50 -6.48
CA GLU A 327 -18.10 -10.30 -5.62
C GLU A 327 -18.13 -11.26 -4.42
N THR A 328 -19.31 -11.42 -3.80
CA THR A 328 -19.46 -12.27 -2.61
C THR A 328 -19.39 -13.76 -2.93
N ALA A 329 -19.66 -14.14 -4.18
CA ALA A 329 -19.44 -15.48 -4.70
C ALA A 329 -17.94 -15.72 -4.93
N ALA A 330 -17.25 -14.78 -5.57
CA ALA A 330 -15.81 -14.90 -5.83
C ALA A 330 -14.96 -14.84 -4.54
N ASN A 331 -15.31 -14.01 -3.56
CA ASN A 331 -14.57 -13.91 -2.31
C ASN A 331 -15.52 -13.76 -1.12
N PRO A 332 -16.10 -14.86 -0.61
CA PRO A 332 -17.03 -14.84 0.50
C PRO A 332 -16.31 -14.48 1.81
N VAL A 333 -16.92 -13.58 2.59
CA VAL A 333 -16.48 -13.30 3.97
C VAL A 333 -17.30 -14.17 4.92
N LYS A 334 -16.59 -14.95 5.75
CA LYS A 334 -17.21 -15.83 6.73
C LYS A 334 -18.03 -15.02 7.74
N ASP A 335 -19.19 -15.55 8.14
CA ASP A 335 -20.06 -15.00 9.19
C ASP A 335 -20.63 -13.59 8.91
N ALA A 336 -20.45 -13.05 7.70
CA ALA A 336 -21.04 -11.77 7.29
C ALA A 336 -22.46 -11.95 6.72
N LEU A 337 -23.39 -11.09 7.14
CA LEU A 337 -24.69 -10.95 6.49
C LEU A 337 -24.50 -10.33 5.12
N LYS A 338 -25.20 -10.85 4.10
CA LYS A 338 -25.04 -10.40 2.71
C LYS A 338 -26.30 -9.70 2.22
N ILE A 339 -26.21 -8.38 2.03
CA ILE A 339 -27.26 -7.58 1.40
C ILE A 339 -26.58 -6.60 0.43
N PRO A 340 -26.58 -6.89 -0.87
CA PRO A 340 -26.01 -5.99 -1.87
C PRO A 340 -26.54 -4.57 -1.74
N LEU A 341 -25.69 -3.56 -1.92
CA LEU A 341 -26.09 -2.15 -1.82
C LEU A 341 -27.30 -1.84 -2.74
N SER A 342 -27.32 -2.44 -3.93
CA SER A 342 -28.41 -2.31 -4.90
C SER A 342 -29.79 -2.77 -4.37
N GLN A 343 -29.80 -3.69 -3.40
CA GLN A 343 -31.00 -4.29 -2.80
C GLN A 343 -31.27 -3.80 -1.37
N LEU A 344 -30.34 -3.06 -0.76
CA LEU A 344 -30.35 -2.74 0.66
C LEU A 344 -31.63 -2.01 1.10
N ARG A 345 -32.11 -1.03 0.32
CA ARG A 345 -33.31 -0.26 0.66
C ARG A 345 -34.57 -1.11 0.67
N GLN A 346 -34.69 -2.10 -0.21
CA GLN A 346 -35.83 -3.00 -0.28
C GLN A 346 -35.78 -4.08 0.81
N ARG A 347 -34.57 -4.40 1.29
CA ARG A 347 -34.30 -5.51 2.23
C ARG A 347 -34.03 -5.04 3.67
N LEU A 348 -34.35 -3.78 4.00
CA LEU A 348 -34.16 -3.23 5.36
C LEU A 348 -34.89 -4.04 6.45
N GLY A 349 -36.01 -4.68 6.11
CA GLY A 349 -36.77 -5.50 7.05
C GLY A 349 -36.08 -6.80 7.50
N GLU A 350 -34.98 -7.18 6.85
CA GLU A 350 -34.15 -8.33 7.24
C GLU A 350 -33.16 -8.00 8.36
N LEU A 351 -32.98 -6.71 8.67
CA LEU A 351 -32.03 -6.23 9.67
C LEU A 351 -32.73 -5.85 10.98
N ASP A 352 -32.09 -6.17 12.10
CA ASP A 352 -32.55 -5.85 13.45
C ASP A 352 -31.90 -4.55 13.94
N LYS A 353 -32.71 -3.57 14.36
CA LYS A 353 -32.23 -2.29 14.90
C LYS A 353 -31.52 -2.42 16.25
N GLY A 354 -31.67 -3.54 16.96
CA GLY A 354 -30.94 -3.83 18.19
C GLY A 354 -29.48 -4.23 17.98
N ILE A 355 -29.07 -4.52 16.73
CA ILE A 355 -27.72 -4.95 16.38
C ILE A 355 -26.88 -3.75 15.93
N HIS A 356 -25.61 -3.71 16.35
CA HIS A 356 -24.62 -2.79 15.79
C HIS A 356 -23.97 -3.42 14.56
N TYR A 357 -24.33 -2.91 13.38
CA TYR A 357 -23.77 -3.40 12.13
C TYR A 357 -22.45 -2.72 11.78
N LEU A 358 -21.50 -3.49 11.25
CA LEU A 358 -20.30 -2.96 10.58
C LEU A 358 -20.43 -3.24 9.09
N THR A 359 -20.83 -2.21 8.35
CA THR A 359 -20.95 -2.30 6.89
C THR A 359 -19.57 -2.29 6.24
N PHE A 360 -19.39 -3.07 5.20
CA PHE A 360 -18.20 -3.00 4.38
C PHE A 360 -18.50 -3.30 2.91
N CYS A 361 -17.56 -2.90 2.06
CA CYS A 361 -17.48 -3.30 0.67
C CYS A 361 -16.00 -3.53 0.30
N ALA A 362 -15.67 -3.59 -0.98
CA ALA A 362 -14.28 -3.76 -1.42
C ALA A 362 -13.32 -2.69 -0.87
N THR A 363 -13.69 -1.40 -0.92
CA THR A 363 -12.79 -0.26 -0.65
C THR A 363 -13.31 0.73 0.40
N GLY A 364 -14.50 0.49 0.96
CA GLY A 364 -15.15 1.34 1.97
C GLY A 364 -16.19 2.34 1.40
N LEU A 365 -16.18 2.66 0.10
CA LEU A 365 -17.12 3.63 -0.48
C LEU A 365 -18.59 3.19 -0.43
N ARG A 366 -18.89 1.99 -0.92
CA ARG A 366 -20.26 1.43 -0.89
C ARG A 366 -20.70 1.09 0.53
N GLY A 367 -19.75 0.74 1.40
CA GLY A 367 -19.96 0.59 2.84
C GLY A 367 -20.46 1.89 3.47
N TYR A 368 -19.80 3.03 3.19
CA TYR A 368 -20.26 4.35 3.62
C TYR A 368 -21.67 4.68 3.11
N VAL A 369 -21.97 4.40 1.83
CA VAL A 369 -23.33 4.62 1.30
C VAL A 369 -24.37 3.79 2.05
N SER A 370 -24.06 2.53 2.35
CA SER A 370 -24.92 1.65 3.15
C SER A 370 -25.10 2.15 4.58
N GLU A 371 -24.01 2.59 5.22
CA GLU A 371 -24.03 3.24 6.54
C GLU A 371 -24.97 4.45 6.55
N ARG A 372 -24.89 5.33 5.55
CA ARG A 372 -25.76 6.51 5.44
C ARG A 372 -27.23 6.13 5.28
N ILE A 373 -27.53 5.15 4.44
CA ILE A 373 -28.90 4.63 4.26
C ILE A 373 -29.43 4.10 5.60
N LEU A 374 -28.66 3.28 6.29
CA LEU A 374 -29.06 2.63 7.53
C LEU A 374 -29.19 3.63 8.69
N LYS A 375 -28.27 4.59 8.85
CA LYS A 375 -28.38 5.69 9.84
C LYS A 375 -29.66 6.50 9.64
N GLN A 376 -30.03 6.82 8.40
CA GLN A 376 -31.29 7.52 8.09
C GLN A 376 -32.55 6.72 8.47
N GLN A 377 -32.42 5.40 8.62
CA GLN A 377 -33.51 4.51 9.04
C GLN A 377 -33.45 4.18 10.54
N GLY A 378 -32.53 4.80 11.29
CA GLY A 378 -32.40 4.65 12.74
C GLY A 378 -31.67 3.37 13.18
N PHE A 379 -30.81 2.81 12.35
CA PHE A 379 -29.91 1.71 12.74
C PHE A 379 -28.64 2.25 13.40
N THR A 380 -28.09 1.49 14.35
CA THR A 380 -26.72 1.68 14.86
C THR A 380 -25.76 0.98 13.90
N VAL A 381 -24.98 1.76 13.16
CA VAL A 381 -24.13 1.23 12.09
C VAL A 381 -22.84 2.03 11.96
N SER A 382 -21.76 1.31 11.69
CA SER A 382 -20.44 1.85 11.38
C SER A 382 -19.97 1.36 10.00
N ASN A 383 -18.93 1.97 9.45
CA ASN A 383 -18.33 1.58 8.17
C ASN A 383 -16.90 1.07 8.38
N LEU A 384 -16.54 -0.07 7.78
CA LEU A 384 -15.17 -0.58 7.83
C LEU A 384 -14.28 0.28 6.93
N MET A 385 -13.37 1.01 7.57
CA MET A 385 -12.47 1.95 6.89
C MET A 385 -11.56 1.21 5.91
N GLY A 386 -11.49 1.71 4.67
CA GLY A 386 -10.70 1.10 3.60
C GLY A 386 -11.23 -0.25 3.08
N GLY A 387 -12.33 -0.77 3.64
CA GLY A 387 -13.02 -1.98 3.20
C GLY A 387 -12.19 -3.26 3.24
N LEU A 388 -12.70 -4.29 2.55
CA LEU A 388 -12.10 -5.62 2.48
C LEU A 388 -10.67 -5.60 1.92
N ARG A 389 -10.33 -4.68 1.01
CA ARG A 389 -8.97 -4.55 0.47
C ARG A 389 -7.94 -4.25 1.56
N THR A 390 -8.27 -3.35 2.48
CA THR A 390 -7.40 -3.02 3.61
C THR A 390 -7.34 -4.18 4.58
N MET A 391 -8.48 -4.81 4.87
CA MET A 391 -8.56 -5.97 5.75
C MET A 391 -7.72 -7.15 5.24
N ASP A 392 -7.86 -7.50 3.96
CA ASP A 392 -7.11 -8.59 3.32
C ASP A 392 -5.59 -8.34 3.37
N THR A 393 -5.17 -7.10 3.15
CA THR A 393 -3.75 -6.72 3.18
C THR A 393 -3.17 -6.89 4.59
N LEU A 394 -3.89 -6.44 5.61
CA LEU A 394 -3.46 -6.59 7.01
C LEU A 394 -3.50 -8.04 7.49
N MET A 395 -4.51 -8.82 7.07
CA MET A 395 -4.60 -10.25 7.37
C MET A 395 -3.42 -11.04 6.75
N ARG A 396 -2.97 -10.67 5.54
CA ARG A 396 -1.79 -11.29 4.92
C ARG A 396 -0.51 -11.06 5.71
N LYS A 397 -0.31 -9.88 6.30
CA LYS A 397 0.83 -9.63 7.20
C LYS A 397 0.86 -10.63 8.34
N ALA A 398 -0.27 -10.77 9.04
CA ALA A 398 -0.39 -11.71 10.14
C ALA A 398 -0.20 -13.18 9.71
N ALA A 399 -0.58 -13.54 8.48
CA ALA A 399 -0.34 -14.88 7.94
C ALA A 399 1.14 -15.10 7.58
N ASN A 400 1.79 -14.12 6.93
CA ASN A 400 3.21 -14.19 6.55
C ASN A 400 4.14 -14.23 7.76
N GLU A 401 3.81 -13.51 8.84
CA GLU A 401 4.50 -13.59 10.14
C GLU A 401 4.43 -14.99 10.77
N ASN A 402 3.37 -15.75 10.47
CA ASN A 402 3.22 -17.15 10.90
C ASN A 402 3.88 -18.16 9.93
N GLU A 403 3.89 -17.89 8.62
CA GLU A 403 4.54 -18.75 7.61
C GLU A 403 6.08 -18.69 7.68
N GLU A 404 6.68 -17.58 8.13
CA GLU A 404 8.14 -17.44 8.34
C GLU A 404 8.68 -18.34 9.48
N ILE A 405 7.82 -19.01 10.25
CA ILE A 405 8.18 -19.99 11.29
C ILE A 405 8.12 -21.45 10.76
N GLU A 406 7.42 -21.72 9.64
CA GLU A 406 7.13 -23.09 9.18
C GLU A 406 7.61 -23.45 7.76
N ARG A 407 8.33 -22.57 7.05
CA ARG A 407 8.96 -22.94 5.77
C ARG A 407 10.46 -23.12 5.89
N ASP A 408 10.81 -24.25 6.49
CA ASP A 408 11.98 -25.03 6.08
C ASP A 408 11.50 -26.22 5.22
N GLU A 409 12.20 -26.40 4.10
CA GLU A 409 12.06 -27.44 3.08
C GLU A 409 10.89 -27.38 2.07
N ALA A 410 11.31 -27.53 0.81
CA ALA A 410 10.56 -27.82 -0.41
C ALA A 410 9.85 -26.63 -1.12
N VAL A 411 10.38 -26.23 -2.27
CA VAL A 411 9.98 -26.75 -3.60
C VAL A 411 10.64 -25.87 -4.66
N SER A 412 11.42 -26.49 -5.55
CA SER A 412 11.65 -25.95 -6.89
C SER A 412 11.86 -27.09 -7.88
N ALA A 413 10.92 -27.16 -8.81
CA ALA A 413 11.10 -27.34 -10.25
C ALA A 413 10.16 -28.41 -10.78
N GLN A 414 9.09 -28.00 -11.47
CA GLN A 414 8.62 -28.75 -12.63
C GLN A 414 7.63 -27.99 -13.52
N TYR A 415 7.85 -28.17 -14.83
CA TYR A 415 7.01 -27.91 -16.00
C TYR A 415 6.99 -26.51 -16.63
N GLN A 416 7.94 -26.32 -17.57
CA GLN A 416 7.63 -25.76 -18.89
C GLN A 416 7.58 -26.91 -19.91
N ALA A 417 6.46 -27.06 -20.62
CA ALA A 417 6.41 -27.37 -22.06
C ALA A 417 4.95 -27.62 -22.50
N GLY A 418 4.55 -26.99 -23.61
CA GLY A 418 3.54 -27.55 -24.51
C GLY A 418 2.17 -26.86 -24.52
N PHE A 419 2.07 -25.63 -25.04
CA PHE A 419 0.82 -25.13 -25.62
C PHE A 419 1.11 -24.32 -26.88
N ALA A 420 1.25 -25.02 -27.99
CA ALA A 420 1.08 -24.47 -29.33
C ALA A 420 0.21 -25.47 -30.10
N ASN A 421 -0.80 -24.91 -30.78
CA ASN A 421 -1.83 -25.58 -31.59
C ASN A 421 -3.11 -26.01 -30.85
N GLU A 422 -3.90 -25.02 -30.44
CA GLU A 422 -5.36 -24.96 -30.67
C GLU A 422 -5.82 -23.53 -30.32
N LEU A 423 -5.47 -22.56 -31.19
CA LEU A 423 -5.78 -21.15 -31.00
C LEU A 423 -6.56 -20.64 -32.21
N SER A 424 -7.83 -21.01 -32.32
CA SER A 424 -8.68 -20.48 -33.40
C SER A 424 -9.54 -19.29 -32.99
N ARG A 425 -9.76 -18.99 -31.69
CA ARG A 425 -10.49 -17.78 -31.24
C ARG A 425 -10.10 -17.33 -29.82
N ILE A 426 -9.06 -16.51 -29.68
CA ILE A 426 -8.82 -15.73 -28.45
C ILE A 426 -9.44 -14.35 -28.64
N HIS A 427 -10.34 -13.98 -27.75
CA HIS A 427 -10.89 -12.63 -27.62
C HIS A 427 -10.09 -11.84 -26.60
N ASP A 428 -9.78 -10.58 -26.87
CA ASP A 428 -9.14 -9.69 -25.90
C ASP A 428 -10.22 -8.82 -25.23
N LEU A 429 -10.20 -8.75 -23.90
CA LEU A 429 -11.10 -7.94 -23.09
C LEU A 429 -10.28 -7.08 -22.11
N ASP A 430 -10.33 -5.76 -22.28
CA ASP A 430 -9.71 -4.81 -21.35
C ASP A 430 -10.76 -4.27 -20.38
N VAL A 431 -10.65 -4.69 -19.12
CA VAL A 431 -11.44 -4.16 -17.99
C VAL A 431 -10.57 -3.29 -17.07
N GLY A 432 -9.43 -2.82 -17.57
CA GLY A 432 -8.57 -1.87 -16.90
C GLY A 432 -9.30 -0.58 -16.53
N GLY A 433 -8.96 -0.04 -15.36
CA GLY A 433 -9.54 1.15 -14.76
C GLY A 433 -10.88 0.92 -14.06
N MET A 434 -11.54 -0.21 -14.28
CA MET A 434 -12.68 -0.59 -13.47
C MET A 434 -12.24 -1.01 -12.06
N SER A 435 -12.92 -0.49 -11.05
CA SER A 435 -12.77 -0.96 -9.67
C SER A 435 -13.84 -2.01 -9.35
N CYS A 436 -13.54 -2.89 -8.39
CA CYS A 436 -14.46 -3.90 -7.88
C CYS A 436 -15.89 -3.34 -7.64
N PRO A 437 -16.97 -3.93 -8.22
CA PRO A 437 -17.05 -5.23 -8.92
C PRO A 437 -16.73 -5.26 -10.42
N GLY A 438 -16.44 -4.10 -11.03
CA GLY A 438 -16.49 -3.91 -12.49
C GLY A 438 -15.81 -5.01 -13.32
N PRO A 439 -14.55 -5.39 -13.03
CA PRO A 439 -13.83 -6.39 -13.81
C PRO A 439 -14.56 -7.74 -13.94
N ILE A 440 -14.99 -8.33 -12.83
CA ILE A 440 -15.63 -9.67 -12.83
C ILE A 440 -17.03 -9.62 -13.45
N VAL A 441 -17.77 -8.54 -13.20
CA VAL A 441 -19.10 -8.35 -13.81
C VAL A 441 -19.00 -8.26 -15.33
N GLU A 442 -18.03 -7.53 -15.84
CA GLU A 442 -17.87 -7.36 -17.29
C GLU A 442 -17.41 -8.65 -17.97
N ILE A 443 -16.50 -9.40 -17.36
CA ILE A 443 -16.11 -10.75 -17.81
C ILE A 443 -17.32 -11.68 -17.83
N GLY A 444 -18.14 -11.65 -16.78
CA GLY A 444 -19.34 -12.49 -16.70
C GLY A 444 -20.39 -12.15 -17.75
N LYS A 445 -20.46 -10.91 -18.25
CA LYS A 445 -21.27 -10.55 -19.43
C LYS A 445 -20.62 -11.07 -20.71
N PHE A 446 -19.34 -10.80 -20.89
CA PHE A 446 -18.60 -11.15 -22.11
C PHE A 446 -18.56 -12.66 -22.36
N ILE A 447 -18.27 -13.47 -21.32
CA ILE A 447 -18.24 -14.94 -21.44
C ILE A 447 -19.61 -15.53 -21.80
N LYS A 448 -20.73 -14.87 -21.48
CA LYS A 448 -22.05 -15.35 -21.91
C LYS A 448 -22.23 -15.27 -23.43
N GLU A 449 -21.51 -14.37 -24.10
CA GLU A 449 -21.57 -14.16 -25.55
C GLU A 449 -20.67 -15.14 -26.34
N LEU A 450 -19.74 -15.83 -25.67
CA LEU A 450 -18.83 -16.80 -26.29
C LEU A 450 -19.46 -18.19 -26.50
N GLU A 451 -18.90 -18.99 -27.38
CA GLU A 451 -19.20 -20.43 -27.51
C GLU A 451 -18.36 -21.26 -26.50
N ASP A 452 -18.86 -22.41 -26.06
CA ASP A 452 -18.11 -23.29 -25.14
C ASP A 452 -16.78 -23.71 -25.80
N GLY A 453 -15.70 -23.63 -25.02
CA GLY A 453 -14.34 -23.90 -25.50
C GLY A 453 -13.59 -22.68 -26.06
N GLU A 454 -14.26 -21.54 -26.30
CA GLU A 454 -13.59 -20.29 -26.71
C GLU A 454 -12.82 -19.64 -25.55
N PHE A 455 -11.83 -18.80 -25.89
CA PHE A 455 -10.89 -18.22 -24.94
C PHE A 455 -11.04 -16.69 -24.88
N VAL A 456 -10.95 -16.14 -23.67
CA VAL A 456 -10.82 -14.70 -23.42
C VAL A 456 -9.52 -14.40 -22.69
N ARG A 457 -8.70 -13.53 -23.27
CA ARG A 457 -7.57 -12.89 -22.60
C ARG A 457 -8.07 -11.59 -21.97
N VAL A 458 -8.03 -11.54 -20.65
CA VAL A 458 -8.47 -10.39 -19.87
C VAL A 458 -7.28 -9.58 -19.41
N ARG A 459 -7.34 -8.26 -19.56
CA ARG A 459 -6.45 -7.29 -18.92
C ARG A 459 -7.25 -6.51 -17.87
N ALA A 460 -6.74 -6.41 -16.65
CA ALA A 460 -7.35 -5.68 -15.55
C ALA A 460 -6.30 -4.88 -14.78
N THR A 461 -6.71 -3.85 -14.03
CA THR A 461 -5.84 -3.08 -13.13
C THR A 461 -6.35 -3.05 -11.69
N ASP A 462 -7.40 -3.82 -11.39
CA ASP A 462 -7.88 -4.01 -10.03
C ASP A 462 -7.03 -5.07 -9.29
N PRO A 463 -6.41 -4.77 -8.14
CA PRO A 463 -5.58 -5.73 -7.40
C PRO A 463 -6.33 -6.97 -6.89
N GLY A 464 -7.66 -6.88 -6.72
CA GLY A 464 -8.50 -8.01 -6.34
C GLY A 464 -8.67 -9.02 -7.48
N PHE A 465 -8.48 -8.58 -8.73
CA PHE A 465 -8.78 -9.37 -9.93
C PHE A 465 -8.13 -10.74 -9.95
N SER A 466 -6.83 -10.85 -9.61
CA SER A 466 -6.09 -12.13 -9.72
C SER A 466 -6.65 -13.24 -8.82
N ARG A 467 -7.19 -12.86 -7.66
CA ARG A 467 -7.91 -13.77 -6.75
C ARG A 467 -9.33 -13.98 -7.23
N ASP A 468 -10.05 -12.89 -7.49
CA ASP A 468 -11.47 -12.94 -7.81
C ASP A 468 -11.73 -13.72 -9.10
N ILE A 469 -10.84 -13.65 -10.10
CA ILE A 469 -10.97 -14.40 -11.35
C ILE A 469 -10.79 -15.91 -11.16
N ALA A 470 -9.92 -16.32 -10.25
CA ALA A 470 -9.71 -17.74 -9.96
C ALA A 470 -10.96 -18.33 -9.31
N SER A 471 -11.42 -17.71 -8.22
CA SER A 471 -12.64 -18.13 -7.54
C SER A 471 -13.88 -18.01 -8.42
N TRP A 472 -13.96 -16.99 -9.28
CA TRP A 472 -15.08 -16.82 -10.21
C TRP A 472 -15.12 -17.96 -11.23
N CYS A 473 -13.98 -18.36 -11.79
CA CYS A 473 -13.90 -19.49 -12.71
C CYS A 473 -14.40 -20.79 -12.05
N GLU A 474 -13.92 -21.08 -10.84
CA GLU A 474 -14.34 -22.25 -10.05
C GLU A 474 -15.85 -22.27 -9.80
N ASN A 475 -16.43 -21.14 -9.41
CA ASN A 475 -17.85 -21.05 -9.07
C ASN A 475 -18.79 -21.00 -10.29
N THR A 476 -18.28 -20.69 -11.49
CA THR A 476 -19.09 -20.55 -12.71
C THR A 476 -18.90 -21.69 -13.71
N GLY A 477 -18.03 -22.66 -13.40
CA GLY A 477 -17.71 -23.77 -14.30
C GLY A 477 -16.87 -23.34 -15.52
N ASN A 478 -16.13 -22.23 -15.42
CA ASN A 478 -15.19 -21.77 -16.45
C ASN A 478 -13.77 -22.18 -16.08
N THR A 479 -12.88 -22.32 -17.06
CA THR A 479 -11.51 -22.82 -16.83
C THR A 479 -10.49 -21.68 -16.88
N LEU A 480 -9.78 -21.43 -15.78
CA LEU A 480 -8.65 -20.49 -15.74
C LEU A 480 -7.35 -21.17 -16.20
N LEU A 481 -6.74 -20.70 -17.29
CA LEU A 481 -5.56 -21.33 -17.91
C LEU A 481 -4.24 -20.67 -17.53
N LYS A 482 -4.22 -19.34 -17.47
CA LYS A 482 -3.00 -18.58 -17.18
C LYS A 482 -3.34 -17.31 -16.41
N ARG A 483 -2.43 -16.91 -15.53
CA ARG A 483 -2.42 -15.60 -14.88
C ARG A 483 -1.05 -14.93 -15.04
N GLY A 484 -1.04 -13.61 -14.98
CA GLY A 484 0.17 -12.81 -14.90
C GLY A 484 -0.10 -11.48 -14.20
N GLU A 485 0.91 -10.94 -13.53
CA GLU A 485 0.89 -9.62 -12.89
C GLU A 485 2.19 -8.92 -13.29
N LYS A 486 2.10 -7.66 -13.71
CA LYS A 486 3.26 -6.80 -13.94
C LYS A 486 2.86 -5.35 -13.75
N ALA A 487 3.54 -4.61 -12.88
CA ALA A 487 3.33 -3.18 -12.67
C ALA A 487 1.86 -2.77 -12.50
N GLY A 488 1.12 -3.50 -11.65
CA GLY A 488 -0.29 -3.23 -11.36
C GLY A 488 -1.27 -3.59 -12.49
N VAL A 489 -0.77 -4.17 -13.58
CA VAL A 489 -1.58 -4.75 -14.65
C VAL A 489 -1.65 -6.26 -14.45
N TYR A 490 -2.87 -6.76 -14.32
CA TYR A 490 -3.18 -8.17 -14.17
C TYR A 490 -3.70 -8.72 -15.49
N THR A 491 -3.27 -9.93 -15.85
CA THR A 491 -3.73 -10.64 -17.04
C THR A 491 -4.22 -12.02 -16.67
N ALA A 492 -5.30 -12.46 -17.31
CA ALA A 492 -5.82 -13.82 -17.19
C ALA A 492 -6.19 -14.36 -18.57
N LEU A 493 -5.98 -15.65 -18.78
CA LEU A 493 -6.54 -16.38 -19.92
C LEU A 493 -7.59 -17.35 -19.37
N VAL A 494 -8.84 -17.13 -19.74
CA VAL A 494 -10.00 -17.92 -19.30
C VAL A 494 -10.63 -18.60 -20.51
N GLN A 495 -11.05 -19.84 -20.35
CA GLN A 495 -11.82 -20.59 -21.32
C GLN A 495 -13.27 -20.74 -20.83
N LYS A 496 -14.25 -20.58 -21.72
CA LYS A 496 -15.65 -20.84 -21.41
C LYS A 496 -15.89 -22.34 -21.26
N GLY A 497 -16.51 -22.73 -20.14
CA GLY A 497 -16.84 -24.12 -19.83
C GLY A 497 -15.71 -24.92 -19.19
N GLU A 498 -16.05 -26.13 -18.73
CA GLU A 498 -15.10 -27.07 -18.16
C GLU A 498 -14.25 -27.70 -19.26
N ARG A 499 -12.93 -27.74 -19.04
CA ARG A 499 -12.05 -28.51 -19.91
C ARG A 499 -12.40 -29.98 -19.81
N ALA A 500 -12.90 -30.57 -20.89
CA ALA A 500 -12.98 -32.02 -21.02
C ALA A 500 -11.55 -32.57 -20.91
N LEU A 501 -11.21 -33.20 -19.78
CA LEU A 501 -10.08 -34.09 -19.70
C LEU A 501 -10.35 -35.22 -20.69
N SER A 502 -9.77 -35.16 -21.89
CA SER A 502 -9.77 -36.28 -22.81
C SER A 502 -9.27 -37.50 -22.03
N PRO A 503 -10.02 -38.61 -21.97
CA PRO A 503 -9.47 -39.84 -21.42
C PRO A 503 -8.26 -40.19 -22.28
N ALA A 504 -7.10 -40.31 -21.67
CA ALA A 504 -5.96 -40.94 -22.32
C ALA A 504 -6.45 -42.28 -22.86
N ALA A 505 -6.23 -42.54 -24.14
CA ALA A 505 -6.67 -43.73 -24.83
C ALA A 505 -6.27 -45.00 -24.04
N SER A 506 -7.24 -45.57 -23.33
CA SER A 506 -7.18 -46.92 -22.78
C SER A 506 -7.27 -47.88 -23.96
N GLY A 507 -6.12 -48.19 -24.55
CA GLY A 507 -6.00 -49.02 -25.74
C GLY A 507 -4.88 -50.06 -25.61
N PHE A 508 -4.76 -50.75 -24.47
CA PHE A 508 -4.09 -52.04 -24.45
C PHE A 508 -5.10 -53.13 -24.79
N VAL A 509 -5.25 -53.38 -26.10
CA VAL A 509 -5.89 -54.60 -26.59
C VAL A 509 -4.89 -55.74 -26.42
N SER A 510 -5.22 -56.64 -25.50
CA SER A 510 -4.66 -57.98 -25.42
C SER A 510 -5.04 -58.74 -26.69
N SER A 511 -4.04 -59.06 -27.52
CA SER A 511 -4.11 -60.20 -28.42
C SER A 511 -2.76 -60.92 -28.38
N GLY A 512 -2.71 -62.02 -27.64
CA GLY A 512 -1.68 -63.02 -27.83
C GLY A 512 -1.93 -63.76 -29.15
N ASP A 513 -0.84 -64.11 -29.83
CA ASP A 513 -0.69 -65.46 -30.39
C ASP A 513 0.83 -65.79 -30.48
N PRO A 514 1.23 -67.05 -30.26
CA PRO A 514 2.61 -67.49 -30.09
C PRO A 514 3.20 -67.96 -31.43
N THR A 515 4.54 -67.93 -31.49
CA THR A 515 5.49 -68.55 -32.45
C THR A 515 6.58 -67.49 -32.71
N GLY A 516 7.85 -67.67 -32.41
CA GLY A 516 8.70 -68.83 -32.62
C GLY A 516 9.79 -68.44 -33.62
N LYS A 517 11.06 -68.50 -33.17
CA LYS A 517 12.34 -68.52 -33.93
C LYS A 517 13.15 -67.20 -34.07
N ASP A 518 14.14 -67.06 -33.19
CA ASP A 518 15.58 -67.29 -33.45
C ASP A 518 16.24 -66.51 -34.63
N LYS A 519 17.13 -65.55 -34.33
CA LYS A 519 18.60 -65.60 -34.56
C LYS A 519 19.29 -64.21 -34.63
N THR A 520 20.51 -64.22 -34.08
CA THR A 520 21.63 -63.24 -34.11
C THR A 520 21.49 -61.95 -33.34
#